data_AF-M6W148-F1
#
_entry.id   AF-M6W148-F1
#
_cell.length_a   1.000
_cell.length_b   1.000
_cell.length_c   1.000
_cell.angle_alpha   90.00
_cell.angle_beta   90.00
_cell.angle_gamma   90.00
#
_symmetry.space_group_name_H-M   'P 1'
#
loop_
_entity.id
_entity.type
_entity.pdbx_description
1 polymer ?
#
loop_
_entity_poly.entity_id
_entity_poly.type
_entity_poly.pdbx_seq_one_letter_code
_entity_poly.pdbx_strand_id
1 'polypeptide(L)' 'MIQNIYNEEKKQIASTKFEYDGKGKLLTRTNVQGEQERKNQLNYGSKSQLQSFTFHVKQNNKWELQKTHELIYK' A
#
# COMPACT_ATOMS: atom_id res chain seq x y z
N MET A 1 8.82 -5.15 5.34
CA MET A 1 8.12 -6.31 5.96
C MET A 1 7.17 -6.92 4.93
N ILE A 2 7.01 -8.25 4.89
CA ILE A 2 5.99 -8.91 4.03
C ILE A 2 5.07 -9.72 4.94
N GLN A 3 3.76 -9.58 4.72
CA GLN A 3 2.72 -10.38 5.35
C GLN A 3 2.07 -11.23 4.28
N ASN A 4 2.21 -12.55 4.40
CA ASN A 4 1.53 -13.50 3.52
C ASN A 4 0.12 -13.79 4.06
N ILE A 5 -0.83 -14.01 3.16
CA ILE A 5 -2.22 -14.34 3.47
C ILE A 5 -2.48 -15.73 2.90
N TYR A 6 -2.96 -16.64 3.75
CA TYR A 6 -3.20 -18.03 3.42
C TYR A 6 -4.69 -18.36 3.53
N ASN A 7 -5.18 -19.30 2.73
CA ASN A 7 -6.51 -19.89 2.90
C ASN A 7 -6.50 -20.98 3.99
N GLU A 8 -7.66 -21.62 4.21
CA GLU A 8 -7.83 -22.70 5.18
C GLU A 8 -6.93 -23.93 4.88
N GLU A 9 -6.62 -24.17 3.61
CA GLU A 9 -5.70 -25.22 3.15
C GLU A 9 -4.21 -24.85 3.31
N LYS A 10 -3.91 -23.70 3.94
CA LYS A 10 -2.56 -23.14 4.08
C LYS A 10 -1.87 -22.80 2.74
N LYS A 11 -2.63 -22.66 1.65
CA LYS A 11 -2.14 -22.13 0.37
C LYS A 11 -2.07 -20.61 0.43
N GLN A 12 -0.97 -20.02 0.01
CA GLN A 12 -0.84 -18.57 -0.09
C GLN A 12 -1.75 -18.04 -1.20
N ILE A 13 -2.65 -17.12 -0.86
CA ILE A 13 -3.61 -16.53 -1.80
C ILE A 13 -3.34 -15.05 -2.07
N ALA A 14 -2.61 -14.39 -1.18
CA ALA A 14 -2.18 -13.01 -1.36
C ALA A 14 -0.94 -12.69 -0.51
N SER A 15 -0.35 -11.52 -0.73
CA SER A 15 0.63 -10.93 0.17
C SER A 15 0.47 -9.42 0.25
N THR A 16 0.94 -8.85 1.35
CA THR A 16 1.09 -7.42 1.52
C THR A 16 2.54 -7.11 1.87
N LYS A 17 3.22 -6.31 1.04
CA LYS A 17 4.53 -5.75 1.32
C LYS A 17 4.37 -4.34 1.91
N PHE A 18 5.09 -4.08 2.98
CA PHE A 18 5.17 -2.79 3.65
C PHE A 18 6.59 -2.25 3.58
N GLU A 19 6.70 -0.99 3.17
CA GLU A 19 7.95 -0.23 3.09
C GLU A 19 7.85 0.99 3.99
N TYR A 20 8.86 1.19 4.83
CA TYR A 20 8.88 2.22 5.85
C TYR A 20 10.07 3.16 5.62
N ASP A 21 9.97 4.40 6.08
CA ASP A 21 11.12 5.28 6.19
C ASP A 21 12.05 4.86 7.34
N GLY A 22 13.22 5.53 7.47
CA GLY A 22 14.19 5.26 8.53
C GLY A 22 13.70 5.56 9.96
N LYS A 23 12.52 6.18 10.11
CA LYS A 23 11.87 6.47 11.39
C LYS A 23 10.67 5.56 11.67
N GLY A 24 10.41 4.57 10.81
CA GLY A 24 9.32 3.61 10.96
C GLY A 24 7.97 4.09 10.43
N LYS A 25 7.87 5.19 9.69
CA LYS A 25 6.62 5.60 9.04
C LYS A 25 6.37 4.77 7.78
N LEU A 26 5.15 4.27 7.62
CA LEU A 26 4.78 3.50 6.44
C LEU A 26 4.70 4.39 5.20
N LEU A 27 5.58 4.19 4.23
CA LEU A 27 5.60 4.93 2.96
C LEU A 27 4.73 4.25 1.90
N THR A 28 4.83 2.93 1.80
CA THR A 28 4.15 2.16 0.76
C THR A 28 3.56 0.88 1.33
N ARG A 29 2.33 0.58 0.91
CA ARG A 29 1.70 -0.74 1.09
C ARG A 29 1.35 -1.31 -0.28
N THR A 30 1.98 -2.40 -0.67
CA THR A 30 1.71 -3.11 -1.93
C THR A 30 1.00 -4.42 -1.63
N ASN A 31 -0.16 -4.64 -2.22
CA ASN A 31 -0.93 -5.88 -2.12
C ASN A 31 -0.85 -6.63 -3.45
N VAL A 32 -0.59 -7.93 -3.37
CA VAL A 32 -0.56 -8.84 -4.52
C VAL A 32 -1.56 -9.96 -4.25
N GLN A 33 -2.53 -10.16 -5.13
CA GLN A 33 -3.52 -11.23 -5.04
C GLN A 33 -3.76 -11.80 -6.44
N GLY A 34 -3.32 -13.02 -6.68
CA GLY A 34 -3.25 -13.57 -8.05
C GLY A 34 -2.39 -12.68 -8.94
N GLU A 35 -2.93 -12.28 -10.09
CA GLU A 35 -2.27 -11.37 -11.05
C GLU A 35 -2.48 -9.88 -10.74
N GLN A 36 -3.31 -9.57 -9.74
CA GLN A 36 -3.63 -8.20 -9.41
C GLN A 36 -2.61 -7.65 -8.41
N GLU A 37 -1.94 -6.57 -8.80
CA GLU A 37 -1.06 -5.81 -7.93
C GLU A 37 -1.65 -4.41 -7.68
N ARG A 38 -1.74 -4.02 -6.41
CA ARG A 38 -2.31 -2.74 -5.98
C ARG A 38 -1.36 -2.08 -4.99
N LYS A 39 -1.24 -0.77 -5.00
CA LYS A 39 -0.30 -0.04 -4.15
C LYS A 39 -0.92 1.23 -3.57
N ASN A 40 -0.79 1.39 -2.26
CA ASN A 40 -1.00 2.66 -1.59
C ASN A 40 0.34 3.33 -1.30
N GLN A 41 0.49 4.61 -1.67
CA GLN A 41 1.62 5.44 -1.24
C GLN A 41 1.11 6.52 -0.29
N LEU A 42 1.76 6.67 0.85
CA LEU A 42 1.32 7.50 1.96
C LEU A 42 2.21 8.75 2.04
N ASN A 43 1.58 9.90 2.24
CA ASN A 43 2.26 11.18 2.37
C ASN A 43 1.95 11.80 3.74
N TYR A 44 2.99 12.23 4.45
CA TYR A 44 2.88 12.75 5.80
C TYR A 44 3.33 14.20 5.86
N GLY A 45 2.64 14.99 6.67
CA GLY A 45 3.01 16.38 6.94
C GLY A 45 4.20 16.49 7.89
N SER A 46 4.65 17.75 8.11
CA SER A 46 5.78 18.09 8.98
C SER A 46 5.62 17.62 10.43
N LYS A 47 4.39 17.57 10.93
CA LYS A 47 4.02 17.07 12.27
C LYS A 47 3.83 15.56 12.34
N SER A 48 4.21 14.82 11.29
CA SER A 48 4.08 13.37 11.19
C SER A 48 2.66 12.80 11.10
N GLN A 49 1.62 13.63 10.98
CA GLN A 49 0.29 13.14 10.60
C GLN A 49 0.23 12.76 9.12
N LEU A 50 -0.58 11.75 8.78
CA LEU A 50 -0.87 11.36 7.40
C LEU A 50 -1.73 12.45 6.74
N GLN A 51 -1.25 13.07 5.67
CA GLN A 51 -2.00 14.12 4.96
C GLN A 51 -2.78 13.55 3.79
N SER A 52 -2.18 12.60 3.07
CA SER A 52 -2.84 11.97 1.94
C SER A 52 -2.30 10.59 1.65
N PHE A 53 -3.02 9.84 0.83
CA PHE A 53 -2.50 8.63 0.22
C PHE A 53 -3.09 8.43 -1.18
N THR A 54 -2.29 7.82 -2.05
CA THR A 54 -2.64 7.53 -3.43
C THR A 54 -2.83 6.04 -3.64
N PHE A 55 -3.88 5.65 -4.34
CA PHE A 55 -4.20 4.27 -4.70
C PHE A 55 -3.82 4.04 -6.16
N HIS A 56 -3.01 3.03 -6.40
CA HIS A 56 -2.55 2.63 -7.73
C HIS A 56 -2.89 1.16 -8.00
N VAL A 57 -3.13 0.85 -9.27
CA VAL A 57 -3.27 -0.52 -9.78
C VAL A 57 -2.21 -0.74 -10.84
N LYS A 58 -1.56 -1.90 -10.82
CA LYS A 58 -0.59 -2.23 -11.85
C LYS A 58 -1.30 -2.74 -13.10
N GLN A 59 -1.06 -2.09 -14.24
CA GLN A 59 -1.59 -2.46 -15.54
C GLN A 59 -0.45 -2.43 -16.56
N ASN A 60 -0.31 -3.46 -17.38
CA ASN A 60 0.75 -3.56 -18.39
C ASN A 60 2.16 -3.28 -17.83
N ASN A 61 2.42 -3.82 -16.62
CA ASN A 61 3.66 -3.65 -15.86
C ASN A 61 3.98 -2.19 -15.44
N LYS A 62 3.01 -1.28 -15.50
CA LYS A 62 3.11 0.11 -15.03
C LYS A 62 2.12 0.36 -13.89
N TRP A 63 2.48 1.26 -12.97
CA TRP A 63 1.60 1.66 -11.88
C TRP A 63 0.72 2.82 -12.33
N GLU A 64 -0.58 2.58 -12.43
CA GLU A 64 -1.55 3.60 -12.82
C GLU A 64 -2.23 4.18 -11.57
N LEU A 65 -2.17 5.51 -11.41
CA LEU A 65 -2.86 6.21 -10.34
C LEU A 65 -4.37 6.15 -10.59
N GLN A 66 -5.11 5.61 -9.63
CA GLN A 66 -6.57 5.53 -9.69
C GLN A 66 -7.24 6.60 -8.84
N LYS A 67 -6.64 6.94 -7.69
CA LYS A 67 -7.23 7.91 -6.77
C LYS A 67 -6.22 8.52 -5.83
N THR A 68 -6.44 9.78 -5.45
CA THR A 68 -5.79 10.43 -4.31
C THR A 68 -6.84 10.71 -3.24
N HIS A 69 -6.52 10.40 -1.99
CA HIS A 69 -7.36 10.71 -0.83
C HIS A 69 -6.63 11.68 0.08
N GLU A 70 -7.24 12.83 0.32
CA GLU A 70 -6.77 13.84 1.26
C GLU A 70 -7.46 13.66 2.61
N LEU A 71 -6.73 13.87 3.70
CA LEU A 71 -7.24 13.77 5.07
C LEU A 71 -7.37 15.17 5.67
N ILE A 72 -8.58 15.50 6.12
CA ILE A 72 -8.88 16.77 6.79
C ILE A 72 -9.06 16.49 8.28
N TYR A 73 -8.19 17.08 9.08
CA TYR A 73 -8.27 17.04 10.53
C TYR A 73 -9.08 18.24 11.02
N LYS A 74 -10.10 17.98 11.86
CA LYS A 74 -10.89 19.01 12.55
C LYS A 74 -10.25 19.35 13.89
#